data_AF-A0A836K9A9-F1
#
_entry.id   AF-A0A836K9A9-F1
#
_cell.length_a   1.000
_cell.length_b   1.000
_cell.length_c   1.000
_cell.angle_alpha   90.00
_cell.angle_beta   90.00
_cell.angle_gamma   90.00
#
_symmetry.space_group_name_H-M   'P 1'
#
loop_
_entity.id
_entity.type
_entity.pdbx_description
1 polymer ?
#
loop_
_entity_poly.entity_id
_entity_poly.type
_entity_poly.pdbx_seq_one_letter_code
_entity_poly.pdbx_strand_id
1 'polypeptide(L)'
;MWYGQRQLGSFLRRWAKSSALWIAVAPHRLSSTTSLTSSATVAPVNLSYTCHLLDSICREPQADPVKRKRVRGAVRQMESSIVDSFAATTMSLTPPQRLDLMRHWLRSLAAAVRYLSRLEDSPRTPENAEGDRFSPRSSRRARHDPHEGDTWSGASPYFSLSTGDLLCACLRECAIGDPNAGPEGLRELLLCAVKLELGELEVLQHIVHVLTKTDACRHQTPSEQVELLNNVSLAVKRCKLPVPPLDLVLCGVLRTMLSARENLLVLSSIHRLKHRQAADVVAIVSRRAAKQTGEYNFKDVVYALEVAALLPGCNEVFVAGVLTRAGTLAPRMSPKQLGVVCKYVALLNPSRRQNTVAYSCGKELRALMPLLVERAERLLGQFRLHEARYVLRCFREHKVRHSLIFSRLTPIAEDD
;
A
#
# COMPACT_ATOMS: atom_id res chain seq x y z
N MET A 1 -4.63 -28.79 7.72
CA MET A 1 -4.15 -29.90 6.86
C MET A 1 -3.17 -29.32 5.86
N TRP A 2 -1.92 -29.80 5.87
CA TRP A 2 -0.80 -29.29 5.06
C TRP A 2 -0.43 -30.32 3.99
N TYR A 3 -0.68 -30.03 2.71
CA TYR A 3 -0.05 -30.71 1.59
C TYR A 3 0.14 -29.70 0.46
N GLY A 4 1.39 -29.43 0.09
CA GLY A 4 1.74 -28.51 -1.00
C GLY A 4 3.20 -28.04 -1.05
N GLN A 5 3.98 -28.23 0.03
CA GLN A 5 5.33 -27.65 0.13
C GLN A 5 6.49 -28.59 -0.28
N ARG A 6 6.21 -29.77 -0.87
CA ARG A 6 7.23 -30.81 -1.06
C ARG A 6 7.87 -30.92 -2.45
N GLN A 7 7.41 -30.19 -3.48
CA GLN A 7 7.98 -30.35 -4.83
C GLN A 7 9.01 -29.28 -5.26
N LEU A 8 9.10 -28.12 -4.60
CA LEU A 8 10.15 -27.10 -4.86
C LEU A 8 11.37 -27.20 -3.92
N GLY A 9 11.22 -27.87 -2.77
CA GLY A 9 12.31 -28.03 -1.79
C GLY A 9 13.46 -28.95 -2.26
N SER A 10 13.23 -29.82 -3.25
CA SER A 10 14.25 -30.71 -3.81
C SER A 10 15.18 -30.01 -4.81
N PHE A 11 14.68 -29.02 -5.55
CA PHE A 11 15.51 -28.19 -6.44
C PHE A 11 16.40 -27.23 -5.64
N LEU A 12 15.87 -26.58 -4.60
CA LEU A 12 16.65 -25.62 -3.80
C LEU A 12 17.70 -26.28 -2.88
N ARG A 13 17.47 -27.51 -2.38
CA ARG A 13 18.50 -28.25 -1.61
C ARG A 13 19.71 -28.68 -2.46
N ARG A 14 19.56 -28.80 -3.78
CA ARG A 14 20.69 -29.07 -4.69
C ARG A 14 21.54 -27.82 -4.94
N TRP A 15 20.95 -26.63 -4.87
CA TRP A 15 21.64 -25.36 -5.07
C TRP A 15 22.46 -24.92 -3.84
N ALA A 16 22.02 -25.23 -2.62
CA ALA A 16 22.73 -24.87 -1.39
C ALA A 16 23.95 -25.76 -1.05
N LYS A 17 24.18 -26.86 -1.76
CA LYS A 17 25.27 -27.83 -1.45
C LYS A 17 26.44 -27.84 -2.42
N SER A 18 26.46 -26.99 -3.44
CA SER A 18 27.50 -27.02 -4.49
C SER A 18 28.74 -26.16 -4.19
N SER A 19 29.00 -25.81 -2.93
CA SER A 19 30.19 -25.06 -2.51
C SER A 19 31.26 -25.89 -1.77
N ALA A 20 31.18 -27.22 -1.77
CA ALA A 20 32.24 -28.04 -1.19
C ALA A 20 32.43 -29.39 -1.91
N LEU A 21 33.71 -29.65 -2.23
CA LEU A 21 34.33 -30.92 -2.63
C LEU A 21 34.27 -31.35 -4.10
N TRP A 22 35.46 -31.26 -4.72
CA TRP A 22 35.88 -32.03 -5.88
C TRP A 22 35.89 -33.54 -5.56
N ILE A 23 35.37 -34.37 -6.47
CA ILE A 23 35.84 -35.72 -6.85
C ILE A 23 35.17 -36.09 -8.18
N ALA A 24 35.95 -36.68 -9.09
CA ALA A 24 35.54 -37.14 -10.41
C ALA A 24 34.78 -38.47 -10.37
N VAL A 25 33.63 -38.60 -11.06
CA VAL A 25 33.10 -39.87 -11.63
C VAL A 25 32.18 -39.59 -12.84
N ALA A 26 32.52 -40.26 -13.95
CA ALA A 26 31.84 -40.67 -15.21
C ALA A 26 30.47 -40.11 -15.68
N PRO A 27 30.23 -40.02 -17.01
CA PRO A 27 29.00 -39.51 -17.61
C PRO A 27 27.90 -40.58 -17.68
N HIS A 28 26.74 -40.31 -17.08
CA HIS A 28 25.53 -41.08 -17.37
C HIS A 28 24.85 -40.53 -18.63
N ARG A 29 24.86 -41.36 -19.69
CA ARG A 29 23.97 -41.25 -20.85
C ARG A 29 22.52 -41.22 -20.36
N LEU A 30 21.77 -40.18 -20.75
CA LEU A 30 20.32 -40.23 -20.78
C LEU A 30 19.89 -40.28 -22.24
N SER A 31 19.30 -41.42 -22.58
CA SER A 31 18.77 -41.77 -23.88
C SER A 31 17.70 -40.78 -24.31
N SER A 32 17.88 -40.26 -25.52
CA SER A 32 16.91 -39.53 -26.30
C SER A 32 15.73 -40.43 -26.65
N THR A 33 14.53 -40.06 -26.21
CA THR A 33 13.28 -40.40 -26.89
C THR A 33 12.57 -39.11 -27.24
N THR A 34 12.74 -38.72 -28.49
CA THR A 34 11.99 -37.70 -29.20
C THR A 34 10.51 -38.10 -29.28
N SER A 35 9.64 -37.28 -28.71
CA SER A 35 8.27 -37.13 -29.19
C SER A 35 8.08 -35.68 -29.60
N LEU A 36 8.18 -35.45 -30.91
CA LEU A 36 7.85 -34.20 -31.58
C LEU A 36 6.35 -33.95 -31.48
N THR A 37 5.96 -33.01 -30.62
CA THR A 37 4.73 -32.24 -30.79
C THR A 37 5.13 -30.77 -30.86
N SER A 38 4.92 -30.18 -32.03
CA SER A 38 5.20 -28.78 -32.33
C SER A 38 4.36 -27.85 -31.45
N SER A 39 4.90 -27.38 -30.34
CA SER A 39 4.47 -26.12 -29.74
C SER A 39 5.43 -25.04 -30.22
N ALA A 40 4.90 -24.00 -30.88
CA ALA A 40 5.66 -22.84 -31.29
C ALA A 40 6.56 -22.35 -30.14
N THR A 41 7.87 -22.45 -30.32
CA THR A 41 8.87 -21.98 -29.36
C THR A 41 8.76 -20.47 -29.26
N VAL A 42 8.00 -19.98 -28.27
CA VAL A 42 8.04 -18.59 -27.85
C VAL A 42 9.47 -18.31 -27.41
N ALA A 43 10.16 -17.41 -28.10
CA ALA A 43 11.52 -17.04 -27.76
C ALA A 43 11.58 -16.60 -26.28
N PRO A 44 12.58 -17.06 -25.50
CA PRO A 44 12.67 -16.74 -24.08
C PRO A 44 12.75 -15.22 -23.90
N VAL A 45 11.90 -14.68 -23.03
CA VAL A 45 11.86 -13.23 -22.76
C VAL A 45 13.15 -12.82 -22.07
N ASN A 46 13.86 -11.83 -22.60
CA ASN A 46 15.04 -11.28 -21.94
C ASN A 46 14.60 -10.34 -20.80
N LEU A 47 14.97 -10.69 -19.55
CA LEU A 47 14.59 -9.92 -18.37
C LEU A 47 15.22 -8.53 -18.33
N SER A 48 16.50 -8.41 -18.72
CA SER A 48 17.19 -7.12 -18.78
C SER A 48 16.48 -6.19 -19.77
N TYR A 49 16.13 -6.72 -20.95
CA TYR A 49 15.36 -5.96 -21.94
C TYR A 49 14.01 -5.51 -21.38
N THR A 50 13.30 -6.40 -20.67
CA THR A 50 12.00 -6.09 -20.06
C THR A 50 12.13 -4.98 -19.01
N CYS A 51 13.17 -5.00 -18.17
CA CYS A 51 13.41 -3.94 -17.18
C CYS A 51 13.64 -2.59 -17.86
N HIS A 52 14.50 -2.54 -18.89
CA HIS A 52 14.73 -1.32 -19.66
C HIS A 52 13.48 -0.81 -20.37
N LEU A 53 12.66 -1.71 -20.92
CA LEU A 53 11.39 -1.36 -21.55
C LEU A 53 10.42 -0.72 -20.54
N LEU A 54 10.28 -1.32 -19.35
CA LEU A 54 9.43 -0.77 -18.28
C LEU A 54 9.92 0.61 -17.82
N ASP A 55 11.23 0.77 -17.65
CA ASP A 55 11.84 2.05 -17.29
C ASP A 55 11.60 3.12 -18.36
N SER A 56 11.76 2.78 -19.63
CA SER A 56 11.48 3.68 -20.76
C SER A 56 10.02 4.14 -20.73
N ILE A 57 9.07 3.20 -20.66
CA ILE A 57 7.63 3.50 -20.61
C ILE A 57 7.31 4.42 -19.42
N CYS A 58 7.91 4.17 -18.25
CA CYS A 58 7.65 4.95 -17.05
C CYS A 58 8.17 6.39 -17.16
N ARG A 59 9.30 6.61 -17.84
CA ARG A 59 9.95 7.92 -18.01
C ARG A 59 9.36 8.76 -19.15
N GLU A 60 8.85 8.14 -20.21
CA GLU A 60 8.30 8.85 -21.37
C GLU A 60 7.13 9.80 -20.99
N PRO A 61 7.00 11.00 -21.58
CA PRO A 61 5.91 11.94 -21.30
C PRO A 61 4.63 11.53 -22.05
N GLN A 62 4.11 10.35 -21.75
CA GLN A 62 2.86 9.83 -22.32
C GLN A 62 1.70 9.92 -21.31
N ALA A 63 0.48 10.01 -21.83
CA ALA A 63 -0.73 9.96 -21.01
C ALA A 63 -0.84 8.63 -20.25
N ASP A 64 -1.30 8.67 -19.00
CA ASP A 64 -1.41 7.50 -18.12
C ASP A 64 -2.16 6.30 -18.74
N PRO A 65 -3.26 6.45 -19.51
CA PRO A 65 -3.92 5.31 -20.15
C PRO A 65 -3.01 4.56 -21.12
N VAL A 66 -2.14 5.26 -21.85
CA VAL A 66 -1.18 4.66 -22.79
C VAL A 66 -0.11 3.89 -22.04
N LYS A 67 0.44 4.48 -20.96
CA LYS A 67 1.40 3.80 -20.09
C LYS A 67 0.83 2.54 -19.47
N ARG A 68 -0.42 2.58 -18.98
CA ARG A 68 -1.13 1.39 -18.46
C ARG A 68 -1.20 0.27 -19.47
N LYS A 69 -1.59 0.57 -20.72
CA LYS A 69 -1.66 -0.44 -21.79
C LYS A 69 -0.29 -1.06 -22.08
N ARG A 70 0.75 -0.23 -22.22
CA ARG A 70 2.12 -0.69 -22.54
C ARG A 70 2.75 -1.49 -21.41
N VAL A 71 2.68 -1.00 -20.16
CA VAL A 71 3.19 -1.71 -18.98
C VAL A 71 2.50 -3.07 -18.83
N ARG A 72 1.16 -3.11 -18.97
CA ARG A 72 0.41 -4.38 -18.89
C ARG A 72 0.84 -5.37 -19.98
N GLY A 73 1.08 -4.90 -21.21
CA GLY A 73 1.59 -5.73 -22.29
C GLY A 73 2.97 -6.33 -21.97
N ALA A 74 3.91 -5.50 -21.53
CA ALA A 74 5.26 -5.92 -21.17
C ALA A 74 5.26 -6.93 -20.01
N VAL A 75 4.48 -6.66 -18.94
CA VAL A 75 4.39 -7.58 -17.80
C VAL A 75 3.74 -8.91 -18.20
N ARG A 76 2.66 -8.91 -19.00
CA ARG A 76 2.04 -10.16 -19.47
C ARG A 76 3.00 -11.00 -20.32
N GLN A 77 3.77 -10.36 -21.19
CA GLN A 77 4.78 -11.05 -21.98
C GLN A 77 5.86 -11.66 -21.07
N MET A 78 6.35 -10.89 -20.09
CA MET A 78 7.30 -11.38 -19.10
C MET A 78 6.77 -12.59 -18.32
N GLU A 79 5.53 -12.54 -17.83
CA GLU A 79 4.95 -13.62 -17.04
C GLU A 79 4.75 -14.93 -17.83
N SER A 80 4.64 -14.87 -19.16
CA SER A 80 4.44 -16.06 -20.00
C SER A 80 5.60 -17.06 -20.01
N SER A 81 6.82 -16.61 -19.66
CA SER A 81 8.04 -17.44 -19.65
C SER A 81 8.98 -17.10 -18.48
N ILE A 82 8.45 -16.48 -17.42
CA ILE A 82 9.27 -15.86 -16.36
C ILE A 82 10.24 -16.83 -15.70
N VAL A 83 9.82 -18.06 -15.41
CA VAL A 83 10.64 -19.06 -14.71
C VAL A 83 11.84 -19.45 -15.55
N ASP A 84 11.63 -19.79 -16.82
CA ASP A 84 12.68 -20.21 -17.74
C ASP A 84 13.63 -19.05 -18.07
N SER A 85 13.07 -17.86 -18.33
CA SER A 85 13.82 -16.64 -18.58
C SER A 85 14.69 -16.22 -17.40
N PHE A 86 14.17 -16.33 -16.17
CA PHE A 86 14.90 -16.02 -14.95
C PHE A 86 16.03 -17.03 -14.71
N ALA A 87 15.76 -18.32 -14.85
CA ALA A 87 16.79 -19.36 -14.74
C ALA A 87 17.90 -19.17 -15.78
N ALA A 88 17.54 -19.00 -17.06
CA ALA A 88 18.51 -18.82 -18.14
C ALA A 88 19.38 -17.56 -17.96
N THR A 89 18.76 -16.44 -17.55
CA THR A 89 19.48 -15.18 -17.37
C THR A 89 20.37 -15.21 -16.14
N THR A 90 19.91 -15.79 -15.03
CA THR A 90 20.71 -15.80 -13.78
C THR A 90 21.85 -16.81 -13.80
N MET A 91 21.75 -17.91 -14.55
CA MET A 91 22.83 -18.91 -14.67
C MET A 91 24.01 -18.44 -15.53
N SER A 92 23.81 -17.46 -16.41
CA SER A 92 24.85 -16.93 -17.28
C SER A 92 25.62 -15.74 -16.67
N LEU A 93 25.18 -15.24 -15.51
CA LEU A 93 25.74 -14.05 -14.87
C LEU A 93 26.67 -14.39 -13.70
N THR A 94 27.67 -13.55 -13.49
CA THR A 94 28.47 -13.58 -12.26
C THR A 94 27.61 -13.19 -11.05
N PRO A 95 27.96 -13.60 -9.81
CA PRO A 95 27.21 -13.24 -8.60
C PRO A 95 26.87 -11.75 -8.46
N PRO A 96 27.80 -10.78 -8.68
CA PRO A 96 27.46 -9.35 -8.58
C PRO A 96 26.48 -8.90 -9.67
N GLN A 97 26.71 -9.30 -10.93
CA GLN A 97 25.81 -8.97 -12.05
C GLN A 97 24.40 -9.53 -11.84
N ARG A 98 24.31 -10.72 -11.25
CA ARG A 98 23.03 -11.34 -10.89
C ARG A 98 22.29 -10.52 -9.84
N LEU A 99 22.98 -10.06 -8.79
CA LEU A 99 22.38 -9.19 -7.76
C LEU A 99 21.93 -7.85 -8.35
N ASP A 100 22.72 -7.25 -9.24
CA ASP A 100 22.36 -6.01 -9.93
C ASP A 100 21.11 -6.17 -10.81
N LEU A 101 21.01 -7.27 -11.55
CA LEU A 101 19.82 -7.60 -12.33
C LEU A 101 18.58 -7.76 -11.43
N MET A 102 18.70 -8.52 -10.33
CA MET A 102 17.60 -8.74 -9.39
C MET A 102 17.12 -7.42 -8.77
N ARG A 103 18.05 -6.55 -8.35
CA ARG A 103 17.72 -5.20 -7.86
C ARG A 103 17.06 -4.35 -8.92
N HIS A 104 17.60 -4.34 -10.14
CA HIS A 104 17.04 -3.58 -11.25
C HIS A 104 15.61 -4.03 -11.56
N TRP A 105 15.37 -5.34 -11.56
CA TRP A 105 14.05 -5.91 -11.80
C TRP A 105 13.03 -5.50 -10.74
N LEU A 106 13.39 -5.60 -9.45
CA LEU A 106 12.56 -5.13 -8.34
C LEU A 106 12.22 -3.64 -8.48
N ARG A 107 13.20 -2.78 -8.79
CA ARG A 107 12.98 -1.34 -8.99
C ARG A 107 12.06 -1.03 -10.16
N SER A 108 12.33 -1.62 -11.32
CA SER A 108 11.56 -1.37 -12.55
C SER A 108 10.11 -1.78 -12.39
N LEU A 109 9.86 -2.94 -11.77
CA LEU A 109 8.49 -3.37 -11.44
C LEU A 109 7.86 -2.45 -10.38
N ALA A 110 8.57 -2.09 -9.31
CA ALA A 110 8.04 -1.20 -8.28
C ALA A 110 7.66 0.19 -8.84
N ALA A 111 8.39 0.70 -9.84
CA ALA A 111 8.04 1.92 -10.56
C ALA A 111 6.80 1.73 -11.46
N ALA A 112 6.66 0.55 -12.07
CA ALA A 112 5.59 0.21 -12.99
C ALA A 112 4.26 -0.16 -12.30
N VAL A 113 4.26 -0.60 -11.04
CA VAL A 113 3.06 -1.07 -10.29
C VAL A 113 1.89 -0.10 -10.34
N ARG A 114 2.13 1.22 -10.32
CA ARG A 114 1.04 2.23 -10.40
C ARG A 114 0.20 2.14 -11.67
N TYR A 115 0.69 1.44 -12.68
CA TYR A 115 0.04 1.21 -13.96
C TYR A 115 -0.60 -0.18 -14.09
N LEU A 116 -0.43 -1.03 -13.08
CA LEU A 116 -1.02 -2.37 -13.02
C LEU A 116 -2.34 -2.33 -12.23
N SER A 117 -3.24 -3.23 -12.60
CA SER A 117 -4.48 -3.50 -11.87
C SER A 117 -4.21 -4.65 -10.91
N ARG A 118 -4.84 -4.63 -9.72
CA ARG A 118 -4.82 -5.80 -8.83
C ARG A 118 -5.57 -6.93 -9.51
N LEU A 119 -5.06 -8.16 -9.41
CA LEU A 119 -5.70 -9.35 -9.97
C LEU A 119 -7.08 -9.61 -9.34
N GLU A 120 -7.27 -9.19 -8.08
CA GLU A 120 -8.54 -9.26 -7.33
C GLU A 120 -9.64 -8.34 -7.91
N ASP A 121 -9.26 -7.24 -8.58
CA ASP A 121 -10.20 -6.27 -9.17
C ASP A 121 -10.64 -6.64 -10.60
N SER A 122 -10.17 -7.78 -11.13
CA SER A 122 -10.65 -8.25 -12.44
C SER A 122 -12.07 -8.76 -12.29
N PRO A 123 -13.06 -8.26 -13.07
CA PRO A 123 -14.38 -8.86 -13.09
C PRO A 123 -14.22 -10.33 -13.43
N ARG A 124 -14.66 -11.21 -12.53
CA ARG A 124 -14.82 -12.63 -12.85
C ARG A 124 -15.66 -12.67 -14.12
N THR A 125 -15.10 -13.24 -15.19
CA THR A 125 -15.86 -13.59 -16.39
C THR A 125 -17.09 -14.39 -15.96
N PRO A 126 -18.30 -14.01 -16.40
CA PRO A 126 -19.50 -14.76 -16.09
C PRO A 126 -19.55 -15.95 -17.05
N GLU A 127 -18.77 -16.99 -16.76
CA GLU A 127 -18.98 -18.29 -17.39
C GLU A 127 -19.37 -19.28 -16.29
N ASN A 128 -20.67 -19.60 -16.32
CA ASN A 128 -21.29 -20.78 -15.72
C ASN A 128 -21.41 -20.85 -14.20
N ALA A 129 -22.52 -20.33 -13.67
CA ALA A 129 -23.40 -21.07 -12.77
C ALA A 129 -24.73 -20.30 -12.59
N GLU A 130 -25.71 -20.64 -13.42
CA GLU A 130 -27.11 -20.50 -13.04
C GLU A 130 -27.38 -21.41 -11.84
N GLY A 131 -28.13 -20.89 -10.86
CA GLY A 131 -28.70 -21.70 -9.77
C GLY A 131 -28.34 -21.21 -8.36
N ASP A 132 -28.93 -20.09 -7.94
CA ASP A 132 -29.92 -20.17 -6.86
C ASP A 132 -30.66 -18.84 -6.68
N ARG A 133 -31.95 -18.89 -7.01
CA ARG A 133 -32.93 -17.82 -6.85
C ARG A 133 -33.45 -17.86 -5.41
N PHE A 134 -33.44 -16.69 -4.76
CA PHE A 134 -34.10 -16.36 -3.50
C PHE A 134 -33.60 -17.07 -2.22
N SER A 135 -32.91 -16.30 -1.37
CA SER A 135 -33.25 -16.33 0.06
C SER A 135 -33.02 -14.97 0.74
N PRO A 136 -33.92 -14.53 1.65
CA PRO A 136 -34.05 -13.15 2.10
C PRO A 136 -33.27 -12.87 3.39
N ARG A 137 -32.88 -11.60 3.58
CA ARG A 137 -32.46 -10.99 4.86
C ARG A 137 -31.36 -11.74 5.65
N SER A 138 -30.11 -11.34 5.44
CA SER A 138 -29.03 -11.53 6.42
C SER A 138 -28.61 -10.20 7.05
N SER A 139 -29.18 -9.95 8.23
CA SER A 139 -28.53 -9.39 9.42
C SER A 139 -27.50 -8.25 9.24
N ARG A 140 -28.01 -7.02 9.39
CA ARG A 140 -27.31 -5.92 10.08
C ARG A 140 -26.80 -6.39 11.45
N ARG A 141 -25.50 -6.69 11.56
CA ARG A 141 -24.60 -6.48 12.72
C ARG A 141 -23.33 -7.32 12.54
N ALA A 142 -22.52 -7.00 11.53
CA ALA A 142 -21.10 -7.34 11.59
C ALA A 142 -20.43 -6.36 12.57
N ARG A 143 -20.39 -6.75 13.84
CA ARG A 143 -19.36 -6.25 14.76
C ARG A 143 -18.02 -6.56 14.09
N HIS A 144 -17.11 -5.60 14.07
CA HIS A 144 -15.72 -5.82 13.72
C HIS A 144 -15.17 -6.94 14.61
N ASP A 145 -15.13 -8.15 14.07
CA ASP A 145 -14.36 -9.25 14.63
C ASP A 145 -12.90 -9.07 14.15
N PRO A 146 -11.88 -9.16 15.02
CA PRO A 146 -10.48 -9.08 14.61
C PRO A 146 -9.97 -10.37 13.95
N HIS A 147 -10.86 -11.34 13.68
CA HIS A 147 -10.52 -12.71 13.28
C HIS A 147 -11.03 -13.15 11.91
N GLU A 148 -11.58 -12.26 11.08
CA GLU A 148 -11.64 -12.54 9.63
C GLU A 148 -10.22 -12.41 9.08
N GLY A 149 -9.49 -13.52 9.16
CA GLY A 149 -8.26 -13.73 8.44
C GLY A 149 -8.57 -13.71 6.96
N ASP A 150 -8.47 -12.53 6.35
CA ASP A 150 -8.07 -12.43 4.94
C ASP A 150 -6.90 -13.39 4.79
N THR A 151 -7.12 -14.51 4.10
CA THR A 151 -6.09 -15.52 3.79
C THR A 151 -5.10 -14.87 2.84
N TRP A 152 -4.25 -14.01 3.39
CA TRP A 152 -3.21 -13.34 2.66
C TRP A 152 -2.20 -14.41 2.28
N SER A 153 -2.13 -14.69 0.99
CA SER A 153 -1.30 -15.76 0.42
C SER A 153 0.19 -15.45 0.47
N GLY A 154 0.60 -14.28 0.97
CA GLY A 154 1.97 -13.77 0.89
C GLY A 154 2.37 -13.33 -0.52
N ALA A 155 1.53 -13.58 -1.53
CA ALA A 155 1.78 -13.25 -2.92
C ALA A 155 1.36 -11.81 -3.23
N SER A 156 2.14 -11.15 -4.10
CA SER A 156 1.82 -9.83 -4.61
C SER A 156 0.47 -9.84 -5.34
N PRO A 157 -0.43 -8.87 -5.11
CA PRO A 157 -1.73 -8.82 -5.76
C PRO A 157 -1.66 -8.43 -7.25
N TYR A 158 -0.45 -8.16 -7.78
CA TYR A 158 -0.23 -7.67 -9.13
C TYR A 158 0.26 -8.75 -10.10
N PHE A 159 0.78 -9.86 -9.59
CA PHE A 159 1.50 -10.86 -10.37
C PHE A 159 0.98 -12.27 -10.07
N SER A 160 1.25 -13.19 -10.99
CA SER A 160 1.08 -14.63 -10.76
C SER A 160 1.91 -15.11 -9.57
N LEU A 161 1.49 -16.21 -8.94
CA LEU A 161 2.17 -16.79 -7.78
C LEU A 161 3.66 -17.05 -8.04
N SER A 162 3.98 -17.63 -9.20
CA SER A 162 5.36 -17.91 -9.63
C SER A 162 6.22 -16.64 -9.73
N THR A 163 5.68 -15.56 -10.31
CA THR A 163 6.38 -14.28 -10.37
C THR A 163 6.55 -13.71 -8.96
N GLY A 164 5.52 -13.78 -8.12
CA GLY A 164 5.58 -13.36 -6.71
C GLY A 164 6.69 -14.07 -5.93
N ASP A 165 6.79 -15.39 -6.05
CA ASP A 165 7.82 -16.21 -5.39
C ASP A 165 9.23 -15.83 -5.85
N LEU A 166 9.41 -15.60 -7.16
CA LEU A 166 10.70 -15.15 -7.71
C LEU A 166 11.07 -13.75 -7.19
N LEU A 167 10.12 -12.82 -7.10
CA LEU A 167 10.38 -11.49 -6.55
C LEU A 167 10.74 -11.55 -5.07
N CYS A 168 10.09 -12.41 -4.28
CA CYS A 168 10.45 -12.66 -2.88
C CYS A 168 11.85 -13.29 -2.78
N ALA A 169 12.21 -14.21 -3.67
CA ALA A 169 13.55 -14.78 -3.73
C ALA A 169 14.60 -13.71 -4.09
N CYS A 170 14.33 -12.85 -5.07
CA CYS A 170 15.19 -11.71 -5.39
C CYS A 170 15.39 -10.78 -4.20
N LEU A 171 14.30 -10.45 -3.49
CA LEU A 171 14.37 -9.61 -2.29
C LEU A 171 15.28 -10.24 -1.22
N ARG A 172 15.13 -11.56 -0.97
CA ARG A 172 15.96 -12.31 -0.02
C ARG A 172 17.44 -12.28 -0.40
N GLU A 173 17.76 -12.64 -1.64
CA GLU A 173 19.14 -12.65 -2.13
C GLU A 173 19.78 -11.26 -2.09
N CYS A 174 19.04 -10.20 -2.48
CA CYS A 174 19.56 -8.84 -2.48
C CYS A 174 19.75 -8.22 -1.09
N ALA A 175 18.99 -8.67 -0.08
CA ALA A 175 19.02 -8.14 1.27
C ALA A 175 19.94 -8.93 2.21
N ILE A 176 19.95 -10.26 2.12
CA ILE A 176 20.70 -11.15 3.02
C ILE A 176 21.95 -11.70 2.33
N GLY A 177 21.86 -12.00 1.03
CA GLY A 177 22.96 -12.62 0.27
C GLY A 177 24.06 -11.64 -0.17
N ASP A 178 23.81 -10.32 -0.12
CA ASP A 178 24.80 -9.30 -0.44
C ASP A 178 25.46 -8.74 0.84
N PRO A 179 26.72 -9.09 1.13
CA PRO A 179 27.45 -8.54 2.28
C PRO A 179 27.69 -7.04 2.18
N ASN A 180 27.56 -6.46 0.98
CA ASN A 180 27.72 -5.03 0.72
C ASN A 180 26.38 -4.27 0.74
N ALA A 181 25.27 -4.90 1.14
CA ALA A 181 23.98 -4.25 1.26
C ALA A 181 24.00 -3.21 2.40
N GLY A 182 24.46 -2.01 2.08
CA GLY A 182 24.43 -0.86 2.98
C GLY A 182 23.00 -0.40 3.31
N PRO A 183 22.84 0.51 4.29
CA PRO A 183 21.53 1.00 4.72
C PRO A 183 20.71 1.64 3.59
N GLU A 184 21.36 2.34 2.65
CA GLU A 184 20.67 2.92 1.49
C GLU A 184 20.09 1.85 0.56
N GLY A 185 20.84 0.77 0.30
CA GLY A 185 20.35 -0.37 -0.49
C GLY A 185 19.18 -1.07 0.20
N LEU A 186 19.25 -1.25 1.51
CA LEU A 186 18.17 -1.85 2.30
C LEU A 186 16.92 -0.96 2.34
N ARG A 187 17.07 0.38 2.40
CA ARG A 187 15.97 1.34 2.30
C ARG A 187 15.28 1.25 0.94
N GLU A 188 16.05 1.16 -0.14
CA GLU A 188 15.51 0.96 -1.50
C GLU A 188 14.75 -0.36 -1.62
N LEU A 189 15.30 -1.46 -1.09
CA LEU A 189 14.65 -2.77 -1.09
C LEU A 189 13.35 -2.78 -0.28
N LEU A 190 13.32 -2.13 0.89
CA LEU A 190 12.09 -1.96 1.68
C LEU A 190 11.02 -1.22 0.87
N LEU A 191 11.39 -0.13 0.19
CA LEU A 191 10.48 0.64 -0.64
C LEU A 191 9.93 -0.21 -1.80
N CYS A 192 10.78 -1.01 -2.45
CA CYS A 192 10.36 -1.92 -3.52
C CYS A 192 9.37 -2.96 -2.99
N ALA A 193 9.69 -3.61 -1.86
CA ALA A 193 8.83 -4.60 -1.25
C ALA A 193 7.46 -4.02 -0.86
N VAL A 194 7.42 -2.80 -0.32
CA VAL A 194 6.17 -2.10 0.05
C VAL A 194 5.32 -1.74 -1.17
N LYS A 195 5.95 -1.34 -2.28
CA LYS A 195 5.25 -1.01 -3.53
C LYS A 195 4.69 -2.25 -4.21
N LEU A 196 5.48 -3.32 -4.21
CA LEU A 196 5.13 -4.61 -4.82
C LEU A 196 4.25 -5.48 -3.90
N GLU A 197 4.11 -5.10 -2.62
CA GLU A 197 3.38 -5.86 -1.58
C GLU A 197 3.94 -7.29 -1.41
N LEU A 198 5.27 -7.41 -1.35
CA LEU A 198 5.98 -8.70 -1.21
C LEU A 198 5.92 -9.20 0.22
N GLY A 199 5.53 -10.47 0.41
CA GLY A 199 5.23 -11.03 1.72
C GLY A 199 6.35 -11.75 2.45
N GLU A 200 7.61 -11.48 2.12
CA GLU A 200 8.77 -12.17 2.69
C GLU A 200 9.11 -11.65 4.10
N LEU A 201 8.41 -12.17 5.11
CA LEU A 201 8.43 -11.63 6.48
C LEU A 201 9.83 -11.63 7.12
N GLU A 202 10.59 -12.73 7.00
CA GLU A 202 11.92 -12.84 7.62
C GLU A 202 12.89 -11.79 7.07
N VAL A 203 12.85 -11.57 5.75
CA VAL A 203 13.69 -10.58 5.07
C VAL A 203 13.26 -9.16 5.43
N LEU A 204 11.95 -8.88 5.47
CA LEU A 204 11.46 -7.57 5.88
C LEU A 204 11.80 -7.25 7.34
N GLN A 205 11.71 -8.24 8.24
CA GLN A 205 12.15 -8.10 9.62
C GLN A 205 13.64 -7.81 9.71
N HIS A 206 14.47 -8.53 8.92
CA HIS A 206 15.91 -8.27 8.85
C HIS A 206 16.20 -6.84 8.38
N ILE A 207 15.62 -6.43 7.25
CA ILE A 207 15.80 -5.08 6.68
C ILE A 207 15.43 -4.01 7.71
N VAL A 208 14.24 -4.13 8.30
CA VAL A 208 13.76 -3.14 9.28
C VAL A 208 14.61 -3.15 10.54
N HIS A 209 15.04 -4.31 11.03
CA HIS A 209 15.94 -4.41 12.18
C HIS A 209 17.25 -3.68 11.92
N VAL A 210 17.88 -3.88 10.76
CA VAL A 210 19.13 -3.19 10.40
C VAL A 210 18.92 -1.68 10.28
N LEU A 211 17.83 -1.24 9.65
CA LEU A 211 17.53 0.19 9.46
C LEU A 211 17.11 0.93 10.74
N THR A 212 16.62 0.20 11.75
CA THR A 212 16.18 0.75 13.04
C THR A 212 17.22 0.58 14.16
N LYS A 213 18.38 -0.02 13.89
CA LYS A 213 19.50 -0.06 14.83
C LYS A 213 20.01 1.35 15.15
N THR A 214 20.48 1.52 16.38
CA THR A 214 20.96 2.80 16.93
C THR A 214 21.96 3.50 16.01
N ASP A 215 22.93 2.77 15.47
CA ASP A 215 23.97 3.36 14.62
C ASP A 215 23.40 3.84 13.28
N ALA A 216 22.45 3.11 12.69
CA ALA A 216 21.78 3.53 11.47
C ALA A 216 20.90 4.77 11.70
N CYS A 217 20.17 4.83 12.81
CA CYS A 217 19.29 5.97 13.11
C CYS A 217 20.05 7.27 13.42
N ARG A 218 21.27 7.18 14.00
CA ARG A 218 22.08 8.36 14.36
C ARG A 218 22.56 9.16 13.15
N HIS A 219 22.80 8.50 12.03
CA HIS A 219 23.33 9.13 10.81
C HIS A 219 22.23 9.59 9.86
N GLN A 220 20.96 9.27 10.14
CA GLN A 220 19.84 9.61 9.27
C GLN A 220 19.37 11.04 9.46
N THR A 221 19.01 11.68 8.35
CA THR A 221 18.32 12.97 8.38
C THR A 221 16.89 12.84 8.94
N PRO A 222 16.27 13.92 9.43
CA PRO A 222 14.88 13.87 9.91
C PRO A 222 13.89 13.39 8.84
N SER A 223 14.08 13.85 7.60
CA SER A 223 13.26 13.43 6.44
C SER A 223 13.41 11.94 6.17
N GLU A 224 14.64 11.43 6.23
CA GLU A 224 14.93 10.00 6.11
C GLU A 224 14.26 9.16 7.20
N GLN A 225 14.21 9.63 8.44
CA GLN A 225 13.52 8.94 9.54
C GLN A 225 12.00 8.92 9.32
N VAL A 226 11.41 10.03 8.86
CA VAL A 226 9.98 10.10 8.51
C VAL A 226 9.65 9.15 7.36
N GLU A 227 10.50 9.11 6.33
CA GLU A 227 10.34 8.19 5.21
C GLU A 227 10.45 6.73 5.65
N LEU A 228 11.43 6.39 6.49
CA LEU A 228 11.59 5.05 7.07
C LEU A 228 10.34 4.65 7.86
N LEU A 229 9.86 5.51 8.75
CA LEU A 229 8.63 5.29 9.52
C LEU A 229 7.43 5.06 8.59
N ASN A 230 7.31 5.85 7.53
CA ASN A 230 6.25 5.68 6.54
C ASN A 230 6.35 4.34 5.83
N ASN A 231 7.53 3.95 5.35
CA ASN A 231 7.76 2.68 4.66
C ASN A 231 7.49 1.48 5.60
N VAL A 232 7.95 1.52 6.84
CA VAL A 232 7.65 0.49 7.85
C VAL A 232 6.15 0.39 8.09
N SER A 233 5.45 1.52 8.28
CA SER A 233 4.00 1.50 8.50
C SER A 233 3.21 0.92 7.32
N LEU A 234 3.72 1.09 6.10
CA LEU A 234 3.15 0.51 4.90
C LEU A 234 3.50 -0.98 4.77
N ALA A 235 4.70 -1.40 5.18
CA ALA A 235 5.07 -2.81 5.24
C ALA A 235 4.18 -3.57 6.22
N VAL A 236 3.89 -3.00 7.40
CA VAL A 236 2.93 -3.58 8.36
C VAL A 236 1.54 -3.71 7.75
N LYS A 237 1.06 -2.67 7.05
CA LYS A 237 -0.29 -2.66 6.47
C LYS A 237 -0.44 -3.59 5.27
N ARG A 238 0.52 -3.57 4.34
CA ARG A 238 0.42 -4.22 3.01
C ARG A 238 1.12 -5.56 2.95
N CYS A 239 2.28 -5.66 3.59
CA CYS A 239 3.13 -6.86 3.57
C CYS A 239 2.98 -7.70 4.85
N LYS A 240 2.02 -7.37 5.72
CA LYS A 240 1.72 -8.04 7.00
C LYS A 240 2.92 -8.19 7.93
N LEU A 241 3.91 -7.30 7.82
CA LEU A 241 5.03 -7.25 8.75
C LEU A 241 4.50 -7.02 10.18
N PRO A 242 4.94 -7.79 11.20
CA PRO A 242 4.59 -7.48 12.58
C PRO A 242 5.19 -6.13 12.99
N VAL A 243 4.51 -5.39 13.87
CA VAL A 243 4.94 -4.06 14.28
C VAL A 243 6.33 -4.15 14.96
N PRO A 244 7.37 -3.54 14.38
CA PRO A 244 8.71 -3.55 14.96
C PRO A 244 8.83 -2.52 16.09
N PRO A 245 9.87 -2.62 16.95
CA PRO A 245 10.19 -1.56 17.89
C PRO A 245 10.62 -0.30 17.12
N LEU A 246 10.00 0.85 17.44
CA LEU A 246 10.20 2.10 16.72
C LEU A 246 10.68 3.25 17.61
N ASP A 247 11.03 2.96 18.87
CA ASP A 247 11.34 3.98 19.88
C ASP A 247 12.45 4.93 19.42
N LEU A 248 13.53 4.41 18.84
CA LEU A 248 14.65 5.21 18.34
C LEU A 248 14.24 6.14 17.18
N VAL A 249 13.44 5.64 16.25
CA VAL A 249 12.92 6.43 15.11
C VAL A 249 11.98 7.52 15.63
N LEU A 250 11.06 7.17 16.54
CA LEU A 250 10.12 8.12 17.12
C LEU A 250 10.82 9.18 17.98
N CYS A 251 11.85 8.81 18.75
CA CYS A 251 12.68 9.75 19.50
C CYS A 251 13.40 10.76 18.58
N GLY A 252 13.91 10.32 17.43
CA GLY A 252 14.51 11.19 16.43
C GLY A 252 13.50 12.20 15.87
N VAL A 253 12.34 11.70 15.40
CA VAL A 253 11.22 12.50 14.89
C VAL A 253 10.74 13.55 15.90
N LEU A 254 10.73 13.21 17.20
CA LEU A 254 10.34 14.15 18.25
C LEU A 254 11.34 15.30 18.44
N ARG A 255 12.62 15.15 18.12
CA ARG A 255 13.64 16.19 18.33
C ARG A 255 13.73 17.19 17.18
N THR A 256 13.07 16.91 16.06
CA THR A 256 13.27 17.63 14.80
C THR A 256 12.10 18.55 14.47
N MET A 257 12.39 19.63 13.74
CA MET A 257 11.36 20.46 13.10
C MET A 257 10.94 19.79 11.80
N LEU A 258 9.65 19.49 11.67
CA LEU A 258 9.08 18.80 10.52
C LEU A 258 8.27 19.79 9.68
N SER A 259 8.27 19.59 8.38
CA SER A 259 7.35 20.27 7.47
C SER A 259 5.90 19.86 7.73
N ALA A 260 4.96 20.65 7.19
CA ALA A 260 3.53 20.40 7.29
C ALA A 260 3.14 18.98 6.85
N ARG A 261 3.78 18.49 5.78
CA ARG A 261 3.52 17.17 5.20
C ARG A 261 4.19 16.04 5.96
N GLU A 262 5.40 16.24 6.47
CA GLU A 262 6.09 15.24 7.30
C GLU A 262 5.32 14.98 8.59
N ASN A 263 4.80 16.04 9.24
CA ASN A 263 3.93 15.89 10.42
C ASN A 263 2.73 14.97 10.13
N LEU A 264 2.06 15.15 8.98
CA LEU A 264 0.93 14.28 8.60
C LEU A 264 1.37 12.86 8.27
N LEU A 265 2.54 12.67 7.64
CA LEU A 265 3.08 11.34 7.35
C LEU A 265 3.38 10.58 8.64
N VAL A 266 3.96 11.23 9.65
CA VAL A 266 4.22 10.63 10.97
C VAL A 266 2.91 10.20 11.62
N LEU A 267 1.92 11.10 11.74
CA LEU A 267 0.64 10.79 12.35
C LEU A 267 -0.11 9.67 11.61
N SER A 268 -0.11 9.71 10.28
CA SER A 268 -0.71 8.65 9.45
C SER A 268 0.00 7.32 9.61
N SER A 269 1.32 7.32 9.79
CA SER A 269 2.12 6.12 10.02
C SER A 269 1.80 5.49 11.37
N ILE A 270 1.74 6.29 12.44
CA ILE A 270 1.35 5.83 13.77
C ILE A 270 -0.08 5.26 13.74
N HIS A 271 -1.01 5.93 13.05
CA HIS A 271 -2.36 5.43 12.86
C HIS A 271 -2.39 4.03 12.20
N ARG A 272 -1.61 3.81 11.14
CA ARG A 272 -1.53 2.50 10.47
C ARG A 272 -0.93 1.42 11.36
N LEU A 273 0.06 1.76 12.16
CA LEU A 273 0.74 0.83 13.07
C LEU A 273 -0.12 0.43 14.27
N LYS A 274 -1.15 1.22 14.62
CA LYS A 274 -1.94 1.06 15.85
C LYS A 274 -1.03 0.93 17.09
N HIS A 275 0.08 1.67 17.10
CA HIS A 275 1.13 1.54 18.11
C HIS A 275 0.64 2.09 19.47
N ARG A 276 0.38 1.19 20.42
CA ARG A 276 -0.27 1.55 21.71
C ARG A 276 0.53 2.54 22.55
N GLN A 277 1.86 2.53 22.44
CA GLN A 277 2.74 3.39 23.23
C GLN A 277 3.08 4.74 22.56
N ALA A 278 2.44 5.08 21.44
CA ALA A 278 2.75 6.31 20.70
C ALA A 278 1.91 7.52 21.12
N ALA A 279 1.10 7.44 22.20
CA ALA A 279 0.15 8.49 22.58
C ALA A 279 0.81 9.86 22.78
N ASP A 280 1.93 9.91 23.50
CA ASP A 280 2.69 11.16 23.74
C ASP A 280 3.26 11.73 22.43
N VAL A 281 3.74 10.84 21.55
CA VAL A 281 4.25 11.22 20.22
C VAL A 281 3.14 11.87 19.41
N VAL A 282 1.95 11.26 19.39
CA VAL A 282 0.77 11.79 18.68
C VAL A 282 0.40 13.17 19.22
N ALA A 283 0.34 13.34 20.55
CA ALA A 283 -0.01 14.62 21.15
C ALA A 283 0.99 15.73 20.80
N ILE A 284 2.30 15.43 20.84
CA ILE A 284 3.36 16.40 20.52
C ILE A 284 3.36 16.73 19.03
N VAL A 285 3.37 15.72 18.16
CA VAL A 285 3.45 15.92 16.70
C VAL A 285 2.19 16.61 16.17
N SER A 286 1.00 16.22 16.64
CA SER A 286 -0.23 16.91 16.23
C SER A 286 -0.25 18.37 16.70
N ARG A 287 0.22 18.68 17.92
CA ARG A 287 0.35 20.06 18.39
C ARG A 287 1.30 20.89 17.50
N ARG A 288 2.40 20.31 17.02
CA ARG A 288 3.29 20.99 16.06
C ARG A 288 2.61 21.21 14.71
N ALA A 289 1.96 20.16 14.20
CA ALA A 289 1.21 20.19 12.95
C ALA A 289 0.12 21.27 12.94
N ALA A 290 -0.49 21.55 14.10
CA ALA A 290 -1.51 22.60 14.27
C ALA A 290 -1.05 23.98 13.78
N LYS A 291 0.26 24.28 13.87
CA LYS A 291 0.83 25.57 13.44
C LYS A 291 0.89 25.73 11.91
N GLN A 292 0.81 24.63 11.17
CA GLN A 292 1.02 24.59 9.72
C GLN A 292 -0.24 24.17 8.94
N THR A 293 -1.41 24.07 9.60
CA THR A 293 -2.66 23.63 8.95
C THR A 293 -3.10 24.52 7.79
N GLY A 294 -2.68 25.80 7.78
CA GLY A 294 -2.91 26.74 6.68
C GLY A 294 -2.28 26.32 5.36
N GLU A 295 -1.20 25.52 5.40
CA GLU A 295 -0.47 25.07 4.20
C GLU A 295 -1.12 23.86 3.52
N TYR A 296 -2.06 23.18 4.19
CA TYR A 296 -2.64 21.94 3.68
C TYR A 296 -3.47 22.15 2.42
N ASN A 297 -3.25 21.29 1.42
CA ASN A 297 -4.14 21.15 0.26
C ASN A 297 -5.27 20.14 0.56
N PHE A 298 -6.13 19.87 -0.42
CA PHE A 298 -7.25 18.92 -0.26
C PHE A 298 -6.82 17.51 0.18
N LYS A 299 -5.71 16.98 -0.35
CA LYS A 299 -5.23 15.64 0.01
C LYS A 299 -4.74 15.62 1.45
N ASP A 300 -4.01 16.65 1.84
CA ASP A 300 -3.48 16.79 3.19
C ASP A 300 -4.62 16.93 4.21
N VAL A 301 -5.65 17.72 3.92
CA VAL A 301 -6.86 17.84 4.77
C VAL A 301 -7.57 16.49 4.91
N VAL A 302 -7.70 15.71 3.83
CA VAL A 302 -8.30 14.37 3.91
C VAL A 302 -7.51 13.46 4.85
N TYR A 303 -6.19 13.41 4.72
CA TYR A 303 -5.34 12.62 5.61
C TYR A 303 -5.41 13.12 7.06
N ALA A 304 -5.42 14.44 7.24
CA ALA A 304 -5.52 15.05 8.55
C ALA A 304 -6.86 14.76 9.24
N LEU A 305 -7.97 14.75 8.50
CA LEU A 305 -9.29 14.37 9.00
C LEU A 305 -9.38 12.88 9.33
N GLU A 306 -8.76 12.02 8.52
CA GLU A 306 -8.65 10.58 8.82
C GLU A 306 -7.91 10.36 10.13
N VAL A 307 -6.76 11.00 10.30
CA VAL A 307 -5.98 10.98 11.54
C VAL A 307 -6.82 11.51 12.70
N ALA A 308 -7.42 12.69 12.58
CA ALA A 308 -8.22 13.30 13.64
C ALA A 308 -9.42 12.42 14.07
N ALA A 309 -10.01 11.68 13.14
CA ALA A 309 -11.16 10.84 13.40
C ALA A 309 -10.83 9.46 13.97
N LEU A 310 -9.65 8.91 13.65
CA LEU A 310 -9.32 7.51 13.90
C LEU A 310 -8.10 7.29 14.79
N LEU A 311 -7.26 8.32 15.01
CA LEU A 311 -6.09 8.25 15.88
C LEU A 311 -6.41 8.91 17.23
N PRO A 312 -6.51 8.13 18.33
CA PRO A 312 -6.70 8.71 19.65
C PRO A 312 -5.47 9.52 20.08
N GLY A 313 -5.69 10.56 20.89
CA GLY A 313 -4.62 11.39 21.45
C GLY A 313 -4.19 12.59 20.56
N CYS A 314 -4.87 12.83 19.44
CA CYS A 314 -4.65 14.04 18.65
C CYS A 314 -4.98 15.30 19.47
N ASN A 315 -4.12 16.31 19.35
CA ASN A 315 -4.31 17.60 19.99
C ASN A 315 -5.53 18.34 19.39
N GLU A 316 -6.36 18.93 20.24
CA GLU A 316 -7.59 19.61 19.82
C GLU A 316 -7.32 20.82 18.90
N VAL A 317 -6.23 21.56 19.10
CA VAL A 317 -5.86 22.71 18.25
C VAL A 317 -5.56 22.26 16.82
N PHE A 318 -4.95 21.08 16.68
CA PHE A 318 -4.73 20.48 15.36
C PHE A 318 -6.05 20.15 14.68
N VAL A 319 -6.96 19.47 15.38
CA VAL A 319 -8.26 19.08 14.80
C VAL A 319 -9.10 20.31 14.45
N ALA A 320 -9.15 21.31 15.32
CA ALA A 320 -9.78 22.61 15.05
C ALA A 320 -9.19 23.29 13.81
N GLY A 321 -7.85 23.31 13.70
CA GLY A 321 -7.16 23.88 12.54
C GLY A 321 -7.47 23.14 11.23
N VAL A 322 -7.54 21.80 11.27
CA VAL A 322 -7.89 20.97 10.11
C VAL A 322 -9.34 21.19 9.67
N LEU A 323 -10.29 21.28 10.62
CA LEU A 323 -11.69 21.58 10.33
C LEU A 323 -11.85 22.98 9.72
N THR A 324 -11.14 23.97 10.27
CA THR A 324 -11.12 25.33 9.73
C THR A 324 -10.57 25.33 8.30
N ARG A 325 -9.44 24.66 8.06
CA ARG A 325 -8.86 24.54 6.72
C ARG A 325 -9.80 23.83 5.74
N ALA A 326 -10.49 22.77 6.18
CA ALA A 326 -11.50 22.09 5.37
C ALA A 326 -12.61 23.08 4.94
N GLY A 327 -13.05 23.96 5.84
CA GLY A 327 -14.01 25.04 5.53
C GLY A 327 -13.47 26.00 4.47
N THR A 328 -12.23 26.47 4.60
CA THR A 328 -11.62 27.37 3.60
C THR A 328 -11.52 26.75 2.20
N LEU A 329 -11.34 25.43 2.14
CA LEU A 329 -11.21 24.69 0.89
C LEU A 329 -12.57 24.23 0.32
N ALA A 330 -13.62 24.17 1.13
CA ALA A 330 -14.93 23.63 0.76
C ALA A 330 -15.49 24.18 -0.55
N PRO A 331 -15.46 25.51 -0.84
CA PRO A 331 -16.02 26.06 -2.08
C PRO A 331 -15.42 25.48 -3.37
N ARG A 332 -14.19 24.95 -3.29
CA ARG A 332 -13.41 24.45 -4.44
C ARG A 332 -13.36 22.92 -4.52
N MET A 333 -14.01 22.19 -3.61
CA MET A 333 -13.98 20.72 -3.60
C MET A 333 -14.75 20.11 -4.77
N SER A 334 -14.20 19.09 -5.43
CA SER A 334 -14.97 18.24 -6.35
C SER A 334 -15.94 17.30 -5.59
N PRO A 335 -16.93 16.67 -6.26
CA PRO A 335 -17.84 15.71 -5.62
C PRO A 335 -17.09 14.61 -4.86
N LYS A 336 -16.03 14.07 -5.48
CA LYS A 336 -15.13 13.08 -4.87
C LYS A 336 -14.44 13.60 -3.61
N GLN A 337 -13.89 14.82 -3.66
CA GLN A 337 -13.21 15.41 -2.50
C GLN A 337 -14.17 15.68 -1.36
N LEU A 338 -15.35 16.24 -1.67
CA LEU A 338 -16.39 16.51 -0.68
C LEU A 338 -16.88 15.22 -0.03
N GLY A 339 -17.16 14.18 -0.82
CA GLY A 339 -17.58 12.88 -0.31
C GLY A 339 -16.57 12.28 0.68
N VAL A 340 -15.26 12.36 0.39
CA VAL A 340 -14.22 11.85 1.29
C VAL A 340 -14.07 12.72 2.55
N VAL A 341 -14.20 14.05 2.44
CA VAL A 341 -14.24 14.93 3.62
C VAL A 341 -15.44 14.58 4.50
N CYS A 342 -16.64 14.48 3.92
CA CYS A 342 -17.85 14.08 4.63
C CYS A 342 -17.72 12.70 5.28
N LYS A 343 -17.04 11.74 4.64
CA LYS A 343 -16.76 10.42 5.22
C LYS A 343 -16.08 10.54 6.59
N TYR A 344 -15.03 11.35 6.70
CA TYR A 344 -14.27 11.48 7.94
C TYR A 344 -14.91 12.44 8.94
N VAL A 345 -15.54 13.52 8.46
CA VAL A 345 -16.30 14.43 9.34
C VAL A 345 -17.49 13.71 9.99
N ALA A 346 -18.14 12.76 9.30
CA ALA A 346 -19.17 11.91 9.90
C ALA A 346 -18.68 11.10 11.11
N LEU A 347 -17.37 10.80 11.19
CA LEU A 347 -16.77 10.08 12.31
C LEU A 347 -16.43 11.02 13.49
N LEU A 348 -16.39 12.33 13.25
CA LEU A 348 -16.21 13.38 14.26
C LEU A 348 -17.54 13.74 14.95
N ASN A 349 -18.30 12.74 15.38
CA ASN A 349 -19.58 12.92 16.06
C ASN A 349 -19.42 12.68 17.58
N PRO A 350 -19.86 13.62 18.46
CA PRO A 350 -19.82 13.44 19.91
C PRO A 350 -20.59 12.21 20.41
N SER A 351 -21.56 11.71 19.64
CA SER A 351 -22.31 10.49 19.97
C SER A 351 -21.46 9.22 19.94
N ARG A 352 -20.23 9.28 19.40
CA ARG A 352 -19.29 8.14 19.37
C ARG A 352 -18.41 8.13 20.60
N ARG A 353 -18.54 7.08 21.41
CA ARG A 353 -17.77 6.87 22.67
C ARG A 353 -16.24 6.98 22.54
N GLN A 354 -15.69 6.72 21.35
CA GLN A 354 -14.24 6.73 21.10
C GLN A 354 -13.71 8.10 20.64
N ASN A 355 -14.58 9.09 20.42
CA ASN A 355 -14.18 10.39 19.90
C ASN A 355 -14.29 11.49 20.96
N THR A 356 -13.24 11.63 21.76
CA THR A 356 -13.14 12.68 22.78
C THR A 356 -12.97 14.08 22.17
N VAL A 357 -12.44 14.18 20.95
CA VAL A 357 -12.11 15.47 20.30
C VAL A 357 -13.35 16.16 19.73
N ALA A 358 -14.40 15.41 19.40
CA ALA A 358 -15.65 15.96 18.88
C ALA A 358 -16.32 16.96 19.85
N TYR A 359 -16.12 16.81 21.16
CA TYR A 359 -16.61 17.76 22.16
C TYR A 359 -15.78 19.06 22.17
N SER A 360 -14.45 18.94 22.15
CA SER A 360 -13.55 20.10 22.14
C SER A 360 -13.69 20.96 20.87
N CYS A 361 -13.92 20.34 19.71
CA CYS A 361 -13.97 21.02 18.40
C CYS A 361 -15.40 21.27 17.89
N GLY A 362 -16.39 21.30 18.78
CA GLY A 362 -17.80 21.46 18.40
C GLY A 362 -18.12 22.81 17.76
N LYS A 363 -17.34 23.86 18.03
CA LYS A 363 -17.49 25.18 17.39
C LYS A 363 -17.09 25.12 15.91
N GLU A 364 -15.95 24.53 15.62
CA GLU A 364 -15.39 24.40 14.28
C GLU A 364 -16.22 23.46 13.42
N LEU A 365 -16.74 22.37 14.00
CA LEU A 365 -17.69 21.48 13.32
C LEU A 365 -18.96 22.22 12.91
N ARG A 366 -19.56 23.01 13.83
CA ARG A 366 -20.75 23.82 13.54
C ARG A 366 -20.50 24.87 12.47
N ALA A 367 -19.31 25.47 12.42
CA ALA A 367 -18.93 26.41 11.38
C ALA A 367 -18.69 25.73 10.02
N LEU A 368 -18.18 24.50 10.01
CA LEU A 368 -17.92 23.74 8.80
C LEU A 368 -19.22 23.23 8.13
N MET A 369 -20.22 22.80 8.90
CA MET A 369 -21.43 22.16 8.34
C MET A 369 -22.14 23.00 7.25
N PRO A 370 -22.43 24.30 7.45
CA PRO A 370 -23.07 25.12 6.41
C PRO A 370 -22.25 25.19 5.12
N LEU A 371 -20.93 25.25 5.20
CA LEU A 371 -20.04 25.30 4.03
C LEU A 371 -20.07 24.01 3.23
N LEU A 372 -20.15 22.85 3.91
CA LEU A 372 -20.31 21.56 3.24
C LEU A 372 -21.68 21.42 2.59
N VAL A 373 -22.73 21.93 3.23
CA VAL A 373 -24.11 21.94 2.70
C VAL A 373 -24.18 22.79 1.44
N GLU A 374 -23.70 24.03 1.49
CA GLU A 374 -23.67 24.94 0.34
C GLU A 374 -22.87 24.34 -0.83
N ARG A 375 -21.74 23.69 -0.54
CA ARG A 375 -20.98 23.01 -1.59
C ARG A 375 -21.71 21.79 -2.15
N ALA A 376 -22.33 20.98 -1.30
CA ALA A 376 -23.10 19.81 -1.73
C ALA A 376 -24.27 20.21 -2.63
N GLU A 377 -24.98 21.29 -2.30
CA GLU A 377 -26.07 21.84 -3.10
C GLU A 377 -25.60 22.24 -4.50
N ARG A 378 -24.47 22.96 -4.60
CA ARG A 378 -23.89 23.35 -5.90
C ARG A 378 -23.42 22.17 -6.77
N LEU A 379 -23.19 21.02 -6.16
CA LEU A 379 -22.70 19.81 -6.83
C LEU A 379 -23.80 18.76 -7.07
N LEU A 380 -25.07 19.08 -6.79
CA LEU A 380 -26.18 18.17 -7.06
C LEU A 380 -26.18 17.73 -8.53
N GLY A 381 -26.43 16.44 -8.75
CA GLY A 381 -26.35 15.82 -10.07
C GLY A 381 -24.95 15.38 -10.52
N GLN A 382 -23.88 15.75 -9.80
CA GLN A 382 -22.50 15.36 -10.12
C GLN A 382 -21.94 14.23 -9.23
N PHE A 383 -22.69 13.84 -8.19
CA PHE A 383 -22.26 12.82 -7.25
C PHE A 383 -22.42 11.41 -7.81
N ARG A 384 -21.42 10.58 -7.55
CA ARG A 384 -21.53 9.12 -7.70
C ARG A 384 -22.14 8.51 -6.43
N LEU A 385 -22.63 7.28 -6.55
CA LEU A 385 -23.20 6.47 -5.47
C LEU A 385 -22.44 6.58 -4.15
N HIS A 386 -21.14 6.25 -4.15
CA HIS A 386 -20.33 6.25 -2.94
C HIS A 386 -20.18 7.64 -2.31
N GLU A 387 -20.08 8.68 -3.13
CA GLU A 387 -19.90 10.06 -2.65
C GLU A 387 -21.20 10.56 -2.01
N ALA A 388 -22.34 10.29 -2.66
CA ALA A 388 -23.67 10.60 -2.14
C ALA A 388 -23.93 9.92 -0.78
N ARG A 389 -23.57 8.63 -0.65
CA ARG A 389 -23.68 7.88 0.62
C ARG A 389 -22.88 8.55 1.75
N TYR A 390 -21.65 9.01 1.49
CA TYR A 390 -20.84 9.69 2.51
C TYR A 390 -21.38 11.07 2.89
N VAL A 391 -21.86 11.86 1.93
CA VAL A 391 -22.47 13.18 2.18
C VAL A 391 -23.73 13.02 3.04
N LEU A 392 -24.65 12.13 2.64
CA LEU A 392 -25.88 11.87 3.38
C LEU A 392 -25.60 11.37 4.80
N ARG A 393 -24.64 10.45 4.95
CA ARG A 393 -24.23 9.96 6.27
C ARG A 393 -23.72 11.09 7.15
N CYS A 394 -22.84 11.95 6.62
CA CYS A 394 -22.31 13.09 7.36
C CYS A 394 -23.43 14.01 7.87
N PHE A 395 -24.37 14.38 7.00
CA PHE A 395 -25.46 15.27 7.38
C PHE A 395 -26.44 14.62 8.37
N ARG A 396 -26.70 13.31 8.26
CA ARG A 396 -27.49 12.56 9.25
C ARG A 396 -26.82 12.53 10.62
N GLU A 397 -25.53 12.20 10.67
CA GLU A 397 -24.74 12.12 11.92
C GLU A 397 -24.70 13.47 12.65
N HIS A 398 -24.60 14.57 11.89
CA HIS A 398 -24.57 15.94 12.42
C HIS A 398 -25.95 16.60 12.49
N LYS A 399 -27.04 15.85 12.28
CA LYS A 399 -28.44 16.32 12.37
C LYS A 399 -28.76 17.54 11.48
N VAL A 400 -28.08 17.67 10.35
CA VAL A 400 -28.35 18.70 9.36
C VAL A 400 -29.64 18.37 8.61
N ARG A 401 -30.59 19.31 8.60
CA ARG A 401 -31.88 19.17 7.90
C ARG A 401 -31.85 19.99 6.62
N HIS A 402 -31.67 19.34 5.46
CA HIS A 402 -31.65 20.01 4.16
C HIS A 402 -32.46 19.24 3.11
N SER A 403 -33.76 19.54 3.02
CA SER A 403 -34.75 18.78 2.25
C SER A 403 -34.33 18.51 0.80
N LEU A 404 -33.76 19.51 0.12
CA LEU A 404 -33.31 19.39 -1.27
C LEU A 404 -32.17 18.37 -1.46
N ILE A 405 -31.20 18.35 -0.55
CA ILE A 405 -30.04 17.46 -0.66
C ILE A 405 -30.50 16.03 -0.38
N PHE A 406 -31.31 15.85 0.66
CA PHE A 406 -31.86 14.54 0.99
C PHE A 406 -32.75 14.00 -0.13
N SER A 407 -33.65 14.79 -0.70
CA SER A 407 -34.53 14.32 -1.78
C SER A 407 -33.76 13.94 -3.06
N ARG A 408 -32.67 14.64 -3.38
CA ARG A 408 -31.89 14.41 -4.60
C ARG A 408 -30.81 13.34 -4.47
N LEU A 409 -30.18 13.20 -3.31
CA LEU A 409 -29.10 12.22 -3.10
C LEU A 409 -29.59 10.87 -2.56
N THR A 410 -30.73 10.82 -1.84
CA THR A 410 -31.22 9.56 -1.25
C THR A 410 -31.56 8.50 -2.30
N PRO A 411 -32.25 8.80 -3.42
CA PRO A 411 -32.53 7.81 -4.46
C PRO A 411 -31.22 7.18 -4.98
N ILE A 412 -30.24 8.03 -5.30
CA ILE A 412 -28.92 7.61 -5.76
C ILE A 412 -28.25 6.68 -4.74
N ALA A 413 -28.44 6.90 -3.44
CA ALA A 413 -27.77 6.15 -2.37
C ALA A 413 -28.46 4.82 -2.00
N GLU A 414 -29.76 4.68 -2.30
CA GLU A 414 -30.63 3.55 -1.95
C GLU A 414 -30.87 2.55 -3.09
N ASP A 415 -30.48 2.87 -4.33
CA ASP A 415 -30.62 2.02 -5.54
C ASP A 415 -29.73 0.74 -5.57
N ASP A 416 -29.47 0.07 -4.43
CA ASP A 416 -28.90 -1.30 -4.37
C ASP A 416 -29.75 -2.23 -3.49
#